data_AF-A0A3N8RFY3-F1
#
_entry.id   AF-A0A3N8RFY3-F1
#
_cell.length_a   1.000
_cell.length_b   1.000
_cell.length_c   1.000
_cell.angle_alpha   90.00
_cell.angle_beta   90.00
_cell.angle_gamma   90.00
#
_symmetry.space_group_name_H-M   'P 1'
#
loop_
_entity.id
_entity.type
_entity.pdbx_description
1 polymer ?
#
loop_
_entity_poly.entity_id
_entity_poly.type
_entity_poly.pdbx_seq_one_letter_code
_entity_poly.pdbx_strand_id
1 'polypeptide(L)'
;MMGRSTKNQKKQERERCVFEMFARDFELPVGEILYGDKPDVIISGQRKIGIEITYLYLADGNDPDSEQMQRRHREAAVQRAQALYREAGGRSAELHFAFDFDKPIRKIEPLAKAIAELGLRIECGPSGNVPDDMLEHIPELTWAYWNGREYPDARWRVTQSYATPLLSLPRVDKAVAEKTVLAKEYQACDAYWLLMVVNFWNPASDQDISWPEGAKVHAGAFERIFLYRTHFAPVEVPTWR
;
A
#
# COMPACT_ATOMS: atom_id res chain seq x y z
N MET A 1 29.68 8.98 1.50
CA MET A 1 29.02 8.38 0.31
C MET A 1 28.66 6.90 0.60
N MET A 2 27.82 6.62 1.62
CA MET A 2 27.54 5.24 2.11
C MET A 2 26.04 4.86 2.14
N GLY A 3 25.13 5.73 1.67
CA GLY A 3 23.67 5.51 1.77
C GLY A 3 22.97 4.94 0.54
N ARG A 4 23.67 4.73 -0.59
CA ARG A 4 23.07 4.34 -1.88
C ARG A 4 23.04 2.82 -2.08
N SER A 5 24.06 2.11 -1.62
CA SER A 5 24.22 0.65 -1.78
C SER A 5 23.13 -0.14 -1.02
N THR A 6 22.84 0.24 0.22
CA THR A 6 21.86 -0.44 1.07
C THR A 6 20.41 -0.24 0.63
N LYS A 7 20.08 0.86 -0.06
CA LYS A 7 18.72 1.11 -0.58
C LYS A 7 18.42 0.26 -1.82
N ASN A 8 19.37 0.17 -2.75
CA ASN A 8 19.19 -0.65 -3.95
C ASN A 8 19.12 -2.14 -3.61
N GLN A 9 19.94 -2.59 -2.66
CA GLN A 9 19.89 -3.98 -2.20
C GLN A 9 18.53 -4.34 -1.57
N LYS A 10 17.99 -3.47 -0.70
CA LYS A 10 16.64 -3.64 -0.13
C LYS A 10 15.52 -3.62 -1.18
N LYS A 11 15.67 -2.78 -2.22
CA LYS A 11 14.72 -2.74 -3.35
C LYS A 11 14.71 -4.10 -4.08
N GLN A 12 15.90 -4.58 -4.46
CA GLN A 12 16.06 -5.83 -5.19
C GLN A 12 15.62 -7.05 -4.39
N GLU A 13 15.91 -7.09 -3.08
CA GLU A 13 15.40 -8.14 -2.17
C GLU A 13 13.87 -8.18 -2.14
N ARG A 14 13.23 -7.00 -2.10
CA ARG A 14 11.76 -6.88 -2.09
C ARG A 14 11.16 -7.33 -3.43
N GLU A 15 11.76 -6.95 -4.54
CA GLU A 15 11.36 -7.37 -5.89
C GLU A 15 11.51 -8.87 -6.10
N ARG A 16 12.65 -9.43 -5.68
CA ARG A 16 12.88 -10.87 -5.67
C ARG A 16 11.83 -11.60 -4.86
N CYS A 17 11.56 -11.16 -3.62
CA CYS A 17 10.57 -11.79 -2.75
C CYS A 17 9.18 -11.82 -3.41
N VAL A 18 8.73 -10.70 -3.98
CA VAL A 18 7.43 -10.65 -4.66
C VAL A 18 7.41 -11.50 -5.94
N PHE A 19 8.49 -11.50 -6.73
CA PHE A 19 8.56 -12.36 -7.90
C PHE A 19 8.49 -13.85 -7.53
N GLU A 20 9.20 -14.27 -6.49
CA GLU A 20 9.14 -15.65 -5.99
C GLU A 20 7.75 -16.04 -5.49
N MET A 21 6.96 -15.09 -4.97
CA MET A 21 5.55 -15.32 -4.66
C MET A 21 4.71 -15.48 -5.93
N PHE A 22 4.85 -14.54 -6.88
CA PHE A 22 4.17 -14.62 -8.18
C PHE A 22 4.45 -15.95 -8.90
N ALA A 23 5.71 -16.41 -8.89
CA ALA A 23 6.15 -17.66 -9.50
C ALA A 23 5.52 -18.93 -8.88
N ARG A 24 4.96 -18.84 -7.67
CA ARG A 24 4.20 -19.94 -7.04
C ARG A 24 2.75 -19.98 -7.51
N ASP A 25 2.20 -18.80 -7.83
CA ASP A 25 0.81 -18.62 -8.20
C ASP A 25 0.61 -18.60 -9.74
N PHE A 26 1.71 -18.68 -10.50
CA PHE A 26 1.73 -18.60 -11.95
C PHE A 26 2.75 -19.55 -12.57
N GLU A 27 2.35 -20.25 -13.63
CA GLU A 27 3.25 -21.14 -14.37
C GLU A 27 4.21 -20.34 -15.26
N LEU A 28 5.47 -20.26 -14.83
CA LEU A 28 6.51 -19.56 -15.58
C LEU A 28 7.01 -20.41 -16.77
N PRO A 29 7.44 -19.76 -17.87
CA PRO A 29 8.19 -20.42 -18.92
C PRO A 29 9.46 -21.10 -18.37
N VAL A 30 9.81 -22.25 -18.92
CA VAL A 30 11.04 -22.97 -18.54
C VAL A 30 12.27 -22.12 -18.89
N GLY A 31 13.16 -21.92 -17.92
CA GLY A 31 14.42 -21.20 -18.10
C GLY A 31 15.12 -20.91 -16.77
N GLU A 32 16.34 -20.38 -16.86
CA GLU A 32 17.07 -19.88 -15.69
C GLU A 32 16.53 -18.50 -15.28
N ILE A 33 16.28 -18.31 -13.98
CA ILE A 33 15.78 -17.04 -13.43
C ILE A 33 16.96 -16.22 -12.91
N LEU A 34 17.16 -15.04 -13.49
CA LEU A 34 18.22 -14.09 -13.15
C LEU A 34 17.60 -12.81 -12.60
N TYR A 35 18.11 -12.32 -11.46
CA TYR A 35 17.67 -11.06 -10.84
C TYR A 35 18.64 -9.93 -11.21
N GLY A 36 18.11 -8.78 -11.58
CA GLY A 36 18.89 -7.65 -12.08
C GLY A 36 18.25 -6.30 -11.76
N ASP A 37 18.63 -5.29 -12.54
CA ASP A 37 17.97 -3.99 -12.64
C ASP A 37 17.89 -3.70 -14.15
N LYS A 38 16.71 -3.29 -14.63
CA LYS A 38 16.43 -3.02 -16.06
C LYS A 38 16.60 -4.23 -17.01
N PRO A 39 15.69 -5.22 -17.01
CA PRO A 39 14.53 -5.36 -16.14
C PRO A 39 14.89 -6.02 -14.80
N ASP A 40 13.96 -6.03 -13.84
CA ASP A 40 14.22 -6.56 -12.48
C ASP A 40 14.44 -8.09 -12.48
N VAL A 41 13.81 -8.81 -13.40
CA VAL A 41 13.96 -10.26 -13.57
C VAL A 41 14.12 -10.64 -15.04
N ILE A 42 14.95 -11.64 -15.33
CA ILE A 42 15.07 -12.24 -16.65
C ILE A 42 14.87 -13.75 -16.53
N ILE A 43 14.02 -14.32 -17.39
CA ILE A 43 13.89 -15.76 -17.59
C ILE A 43 14.64 -16.10 -18.87
N SER A 44 15.77 -16.79 -18.74
CA SER A 44 16.63 -17.21 -19.84
C SER A 44 16.30 -18.66 -20.23
N GLY A 45 15.31 -18.81 -21.12
CA GLY A 45 14.87 -20.09 -21.66
C GLY A 45 15.00 -20.17 -23.18
N GLN A 46 14.05 -20.83 -23.84
CA GLN A 46 13.96 -20.85 -25.31
C GLN A 46 13.80 -19.43 -25.89
N ARG A 47 13.10 -18.56 -25.16
CA ARG A 47 13.07 -17.11 -25.37
C ARG A 47 13.57 -16.44 -24.11
N LYS A 48 14.30 -15.34 -24.26
CA LYS A 48 14.71 -14.49 -23.16
C LYS A 48 13.59 -13.50 -22.84
N ILE A 49 12.98 -13.63 -21.67
CA ILE A 49 11.86 -12.80 -21.23
C ILE A 49 12.33 -11.88 -20.11
N GLY A 50 12.20 -10.58 -20.31
CA GLY A 50 12.44 -9.58 -19.28
C GLY A 50 11.16 -9.23 -18.52
N ILE A 51 11.19 -9.19 -17.19
CA ILE A 51 10.03 -8.87 -16.35
C ILE A 51 10.36 -7.64 -15.52
N GLU A 52 9.64 -6.55 -15.76
CA GLU A 52 9.67 -5.35 -14.92
C GLU A 52 8.63 -5.48 -13.81
N ILE A 53 9.03 -5.17 -12.58
CA ILE A 53 8.17 -5.19 -11.40
C ILE A 53 7.86 -3.75 -10.99
N THR A 54 6.58 -3.42 -10.88
CA THR A 54 6.16 -2.10 -10.41
C THR A 54 5.05 -2.21 -9.38
N TYR A 55 5.05 -1.34 -8.38
CA TYR A 55 4.03 -1.33 -7.35
C TYR A 55 2.98 -0.29 -7.69
N LEU A 56 1.72 -0.71 -7.77
CA LEU A 56 0.59 0.22 -7.88
C LEU A 56 0.27 0.75 -6.48
N TYR A 57 0.51 2.05 -6.29
CA TYR A 57 0.08 2.78 -5.11
C TYR A 57 -1.27 3.48 -5.40
N LEU A 58 -1.90 4.16 -4.43
CA LEU A 58 -3.13 4.92 -4.67
C LEU A 58 -2.89 6.36 -5.14
N ALA A 59 -1.73 6.91 -4.80
CA ALA A 59 -1.23 8.21 -5.27
C ALA A 59 0.31 8.16 -5.40
N ASP A 60 0.91 9.17 -6.01
CA ASP A 60 2.37 9.30 -6.05
C ASP A 60 2.87 9.69 -4.64
N GLY A 61 3.93 9.05 -4.15
CA GLY A 61 4.38 9.18 -2.74
C GLY A 61 4.84 10.57 -2.29
N ASN A 62 4.94 11.52 -3.21
CA ASN A 62 5.29 12.91 -2.93
C ASN A 62 4.04 13.82 -2.81
N ASP A 63 2.85 13.30 -3.12
CA ASP A 63 1.61 14.01 -2.87
C ASP A 63 1.37 14.04 -1.35
N PRO A 64 1.18 15.22 -0.72
CA PRO A 64 0.84 15.32 0.69
C PRO A 64 -0.44 14.56 1.07
N ASP A 65 -1.33 14.30 0.12
CA ASP A 65 -2.56 13.53 0.31
C ASP A 65 -2.39 12.06 -0.04
N SER A 66 -1.21 11.64 -0.51
CA SER A 66 -0.93 10.23 -0.72
C SER A 66 -1.03 9.46 0.58
N GLU A 67 -1.54 8.24 0.47
CA GLU A 67 -1.61 7.30 1.59
C GLU A 67 -0.25 7.04 2.25
N GLN A 68 0.84 7.15 1.49
CA GLN A 68 2.19 7.02 2.04
C GLN A 68 2.52 8.15 3.03
N MET A 69 2.10 9.38 2.72
CA MET A 69 2.28 10.54 3.59
C MET A 69 1.23 10.55 4.70
N GLN A 70 -0.04 10.33 4.35
CA GLN A 70 -1.16 10.32 5.29
C GLN A 70 -1.02 9.22 6.35
N ARG A 71 -0.48 8.05 6.02
CA ARG A 71 -0.15 7.02 7.02
C ARG A 71 0.79 7.56 8.10
N ARG A 72 1.85 8.29 7.71
CA ARG A 72 2.79 8.87 8.68
C ARG A 72 2.09 9.92 9.55
N HIS A 73 1.20 10.72 8.97
CA HIS A 73 0.43 11.71 9.72
C HIS A 73 -0.54 11.04 10.71
N ARG A 74 -1.23 9.97 10.31
CA ARG A 74 -2.14 9.19 11.17
C ARG A 74 -1.38 8.56 12.34
N GLU A 75 -0.25 7.90 12.05
CA GLU A 75 0.60 7.30 13.08
C GLU A 75 1.13 8.37 14.06
N ALA A 76 1.58 9.51 13.55
CA ALA A 76 2.05 10.63 14.39
C ALA A 76 0.91 11.25 15.22
N ALA A 77 -0.27 11.42 14.65
CA ALA A 77 -1.44 11.95 15.36
C ALA A 77 -1.88 11.01 16.48
N VAL A 78 -1.95 9.70 16.23
CA VAL A 78 -2.30 8.69 17.25
C VAL A 78 -1.24 8.62 18.36
N GLN A 79 0.05 8.64 18.01
CA GLN A 79 1.13 8.66 19.01
C GLN A 79 1.07 9.93 19.87
N ARG A 80 0.84 11.09 19.26
CA ARG A 80 0.71 12.36 19.97
C ARG A 80 -0.53 12.39 20.85
N ALA A 81 -1.67 11.89 20.35
CA ALA A 81 -2.91 11.79 21.10
C ALA A 81 -2.75 10.91 22.33
N GLN A 82 -2.09 9.76 22.18
CA GLN A 82 -1.81 8.87 23.30
C GLN A 82 -0.96 9.58 24.36
N ALA A 83 0.10 10.30 23.96
CA ALA A 83 0.92 11.07 24.89
C ALA A 83 0.10 12.11 25.67
N LEU A 84 -0.73 12.90 24.96
CA LEU A 84 -1.61 13.92 25.58
C LEU A 84 -2.61 13.30 26.56
N TYR A 85 -3.22 12.18 26.19
CA TYR A 85 -4.14 11.44 27.06
C TYR A 85 -3.44 10.93 28.33
N ARG A 86 -2.19 10.43 28.23
CA ARG A 86 -1.39 10.03 29.39
C ARG A 86 -0.97 11.20 30.27
N GLU A 87 -0.56 12.31 29.66
CA GLU A 87 -0.23 13.55 30.38
C GLU A 87 -1.43 14.07 31.18
N ALA A 88 -2.65 13.84 30.69
CA ALA A 88 -3.90 14.15 31.38
C ALA A 88 -4.34 13.14 32.46
N GLY A 89 -3.52 12.11 32.73
CA GLY A 89 -3.82 11.09 33.75
C GLY A 89 -4.62 9.88 33.23
N GLY A 90 -4.79 9.76 31.92
CA GLY A 90 -5.54 8.66 31.30
C GLY A 90 -4.94 7.27 31.55
N ARG A 91 -5.83 6.28 31.65
CA ARG A 91 -5.52 4.87 31.98
C ARG A 91 -4.64 4.15 30.97
N SER A 92 -4.04 3.02 31.38
CA SER A 92 -3.18 2.22 30.49
C SER A 92 -3.87 1.32 29.48
N ALA A 93 -4.76 1.89 28.68
CA ALA A 93 -5.64 1.19 27.75
C ALA A 93 -5.27 1.39 26.27
N GLU A 94 -5.80 0.52 25.40
CA GLU A 94 -5.58 0.57 23.96
C GLU A 94 -6.78 1.20 23.23
N LEU A 95 -6.50 2.05 22.24
CA LEU A 95 -7.48 2.50 21.24
C LEU A 95 -6.99 2.17 19.85
N HIS A 96 -7.94 1.76 19.02
CA HIS A 96 -7.72 1.46 17.62
C HIS A 96 -8.55 2.44 16.80
N PHE A 97 -7.98 2.98 15.73
CA PHE A 97 -8.62 4.01 14.91
C PHE A 97 -8.58 3.64 13.44
N ALA A 98 -9.65 3.88 12.71
CA ALA A 98 -9.61 3.93 11.26
C ALA A 98 -9.94 5.35 10.80
N PHE A 99 -9.21 5.80 9.78
CA PHE A 99 -9.29 7.17 9.29
C PHE A 99 -10.07 7.23 7.99
N ASP A 100 -10.71 8.36 7.73
CA ASP A 100 -11.28 8.68 6.44
C ASP A 100 -10.15 9.00 5.45
N PHE A 101 -10.21 8.42 4.26
CA PHE A 101 -9.28 8.67 3.17
C PHE A 101 -9.57 10.02 2.48
N ASP A 102 -10.83 10.46 2.49
CA ASP A 102 -11.26 11.72 1.87
C ASP A 102 -11.01 12.93 2.76
N LYS A 103 -10.53 12.71 3.99
CA LYS A 103 -10.20 13.75 4.98
C LYS A 103 -8.71 13.69 5.34
N PRO A 104 -7.82 14.14 4.43
CA PRO A 104 -6.38 14.11 4.68
C PRO A 104 -6.02 14.98 5.89
N ILE A 105 -5.17 14.43 6.76
CA ILE A 105 -4.64 15.11 7.93
C ILE A 105 -3.69 16.20 7.45
N ARG A 106 -4.11 17.45 7.64
CA ARG A 106 -3.31 18.65 7.35
C ARG A 106 -2.53 19.15 8.56
N LYS A 107 -3.06 18.92 9.77
CA LYS A 107 -2.46 19.39 11.03
C LYS A 107 -2.56 18.29 12.09
N ILE A 108 -1.41 17.82 12.55
CA ILE A 108 -1.31 16.71 13.51
C ILE A 108 -1.81 17.14 14.89
N GLU A 109 -1.40 18.30 15.40
CA GLU A 109 -1.66 18.69 16.80
C GLU A 109 -3.16 18.88 17.12
N PRO A 110 -3.98 19.57 16.31
CA PRO A 110 -5.42 19.70 16.58
C PRO A 110 -6.14 18.36 16.60
N LEU A 111 -5.83 17.49 15.64
CA LEU A 111 -6.39 16.14 15.55
C LEU A 111 -5.97 15.29 16.76
N ALA A 112 -4.70 15.35 17.14
CA ALA A 112 -4.20 14.62 18.30
C ALA A 112 -4.90 15.02 19.61
N LYS A 113 -5.19 16.33 19.79
CA LYS A 113 -5.96 16.82 20.94
C LYS A 113 -7.39 16.29 20.93
N ALA A 114 -8.07 16.34 19.79
CA ALA A 114 -9.43 15.82 19.66
C ALA A 114 -9.51 14.32 19.97
N ILE A 115 -8.55 13.53 19.46
CA ILE A 115 -8.44 12.09 19.74
C ILE A 115 -8.15 11.82 21.23
N ALA A 116 -7.28 12.61 21.86
CA ALA A 116 -6.98 12.47 23.29
C ALA A 116 -8.21 12.78 24.17
N GLU A 117 -8.96 13.84 23.82
CA GLU A 117 -10.22 14.18 24.49
C GLU A 117 -11.28 13.09 24.33
N LEU A 118 -11.40 12.49 23.14
CA LEU A 118 -12.27 11.33 22.94
C LEU A 118 -11.88 10.19 23.89
N GLY A 119 -10.58 9.88 24.01
CA GLY A 119 -10.07 8.87 24.94
C GLY A 119 -10.50 9.12 26.38
N LEU A 120 -10.36 10.34 26.88
CA LEU A 120 -10.81 10.72 28.23
C LEU A 120 -12.32 10.58 28.42
N ARG A 121 -13.12 10.90 27.39
CA ARG A 121 -14.59 10.78 27.48
C ARG A 121 -15.06 9.34 27.57
N ILE A 122 -14.37 8.41 26.91
CA ILE A 122 -14.79 7.00 26.82
C ILE A 122 -14.13 6.09 27.85
N GLU A 123 -13.13 6.56 28.61
CA GLU A 123 -12.28 5.68 29.44
C GLU A 123 -13.01 4.96 30.59
N CYS A 124 -14.15 5.52 31.01
CA CYS A 124 -15.04 4.94 32.03
C CYS A 124 -16.10 4.00 31.42
N GLY A 125 -16.22 3.95 30.09
CA GLY A 125 -17.17 3.12 29.37
C GLY A 125 -16.70 1.67 29.20
N PRO A 126 -17.61 0.76 28.80
CA PRO A 126 -17.26 -0.61 28.47
C PRO A 126 -16.37 -0.66 27.22
N SER A 127 -15.51 -1.67 27.12
CA SER A 127 -14.79 -1.95 25.88
C SER A 127 -15.75 -2.20 24.72
N GLY A 128 -15.40 -1.74 23.52
CA GLY A 128 -16.22 -1.93 22.33
C GLY A 128 -15.97 -0.88 21.26
N ASN A 129 -16.80 -0.93 20.22
CA ASN A 129 -16.84 0.13 19.20
C ASN A 129 -17.28 1.44 19.85
N VAL A 130 -16.57 2.52 19.50
CA VAL A 130 -16.98 3.87 19.86
C VAL A 130 -18.18 4.25 18.98
N PRO A 131 -19.29 4.74 19.56
CA PRO A 131 -20.45 5.18 18.81
C PRO A 131 -20.12 6.28 17.77
N ASP A 132 -20.74 6.22 16.59
CA ASP A 132 -20.44 7.13 15.48
C ASP A 132 -20.71 8.62 15.84
N ASP A 133 -21.72 8.89 16.66
CA ASP A 133 -22.06 10.24 17.15
C ASP A 133 -20.93 10.85 18.00
N MET A 134 -20.16 10.02 18.71
CA MET A 134 -18.98 10.48 19.43
C MET A 134 -17.81 10.84 18.49
N LEU A 135 -17.84 10.39 17.24
CA LEU A 135 -16.79 10.67 16.24
C LEU A 135 -17.11 11.88 15.34
N GLU A 136 -18.35 12.37 15.32
CA GLU A 136 -18.81 13.44 14.41
C GLU A 136 -17.94 14.71 14.43
N HIS A 137 -17.34 15.03 15.58
CA HIS A 137 -16.47 16.19 15.76
C HIS A 137 -15.01 15.96 15.36
N ILE A 138 -14.65 14.74 14.93
CA ILE A 138 -13.33 14.32 14.47
C ILE A 138 -13.49 13.75 13.05
N PRO A 139 -13.70 14.60 12.04
CA PRO A 139 -14.08 14.17 10.70
C PRO A 139 -13.02 13.28 10.03
N GLU A 140 -11.77 13.31 10.49
CA GLU A 140 -10.72 12.42 10.00
C GLU A 140 -10.89 10.96 10.45
N LEU A 141 -11.75 10.64 11.42
CA LEU A 141 -12.03 9.29 11.88
C LEU A 141 -13.32 8.73 11.28
N THR A 142 -13.27 7.48 10.81
CA THR A 142 -14.45 6.71 10.38
C THR A 142 -14.84 5.63 11.37
N TRP A 143 -13.92 5.24 12.26
CA TRP A 143 -14.14 4.19 13.24
C TRP A 143 -13.14 4.29 14.39
N ALA A 144 -13.58 3.92 15.59
CA ALA A 144 -12.68 3.69 16.72
C ALA A 144 -13.16 2.52 17.58
N TYR A 145 -12.20 1.84 18.22
CA TYR A 145 -12.47 0.78 19.19
C TYR A 145 -11.68 1.01 20.46
N TRP A 146 -12.39 0.98 21.58
CA TRP A 146 -11.85 1.12 22.93
C TRP A 146 -11.66 -0.25 23.56
N ASN A 147 -10.43 -0.55 23.99
CA ASN A 147 -10.13 -1.68 24.85
C ASN A 147 -9.76 -1.16 26.25
N GLY A 148 -10.74 -1.07 27.14
CA GLY A 148 -10.57 -0.52 28.50
C GLY A 148 -9.79 -1.41 29.47
N ARG A 149 -9.24 -2.53 28.99
CA ARG A 149 -8.29 -3.35 29.76
C ARG A 149 -6.94 -2.63 29.82
N GLU A 150 -6.30 -2.69 30.98
CA GLU A 150 -4.99 -2.08 31.16
C GLU A 150 -3.85 -3.04 30.83
N TYR A 151 -2.85 -2.50 30.13
CA TYR A 151 -1.62 -3.21 29.77
C TYR A 151 -0.41 -2.34 30.11
N PRO A 152 0.71 -2.94 30.59
CA PRO A 152 1.93 -2.20 30.87
C PRO A 152 2.49 -1.43 29.66
N ASP A 153 2.27 -1.95 28.45
CA ASP A 153 2.76 -1.42 27.19
C ASP A 153 1.63 -1.08 26.21
N ALA A 154 0.44 -0.73 26.72
CA ALA A 154 -0.71 -0.39 25.89
C ALA A 154 -0.34 0.66 24.82
N ARG A 155 -0.64 0.38 23.56
CA ARG A 155 -0.37 1.28 22.44
C ARG A 155 -1.65 1.57 21.68
N TRP A 156 -1.82 2.84 21.32
CA TRP A 156 -2.88 3.22 20.40
C TRP A 156 -2.41 2.98 18.97
N ARG A 157 -3.31 2.53 18.09
CA ARG A 157 -2.95 2.02 16.77
C ARG A 157 -3.86 2.56 15.69
N VAL A 158 -3.25 2.84 14.53
CA VAL A 158 -3.98 3.00 13.28
C VAL A 158 -4.34 1.60 12.77
N THR A 159 -5.59 1.43 12.39
CA THR A 159 -6.15 0.25 11.75
C THR A 159 -6.66 0.66 10.36
N GLN A 160 -6.76 -0.32 9.47
CA GLN A 160 -7.22 -0.11 8.10
C GLN A 160 -8.74 -0.28 8.04
N SER A 161 -9.48 0.73 7.59
CA SER A 161 -10.88 0.54 7.16
C SER A 161 -10.89 0.09 5.69
N TYR A 162 -11.79 -0.81 5.36
CA TYR A 162 -11.83 -1.54 4.08
C TYR A 162 -12.52 -0.77 2.93
N ALA A 163 -12.60 0.56 2.98
CA ALA A 163 -13.12 1.35 1.87
C ALA A 163 -12.07 1.34 0.73
N THR A 164 -12.09 0.27 -0.05
CA THR A 164 -11.13 0.01 -1.11
C THR A 164 -11.55 0.77 -2.36
N PRO A 165 -10.76 1.71 -2.89
CA PRO A 165 -10.99 2.19 -4.23
C PRO A 165 -10.74 1.04 -5.23
N LEU A 166 -11.60 0.95 -6.25
CA LEU A 166 -11.41 0.06 -7.38
C LEU A 166 -10.11 0.40 -8.10
N LEU A 167 -9.48 -0.61 -8.70
CA LEU A 167 -8.29 -0.45 -9.55
C LEU A 167 -8.53 0.66 -10.59
N SER A 168 -7.69 1.69 -10.58
CA SER A 168 -7.80 2.82 -11.50
C SER A 168 -7.18 2.49 -12.86
N LEU A 169 -8.01 2.31 -13.90
CA LEU A 169 -7.53 2.09 -15.28
C LEU A 169 -6.56 3.20 -15.76
N PRO A 170 -6.84 4.51 -15.56
CA PRO A 170 -5.88 5.55 -15.92
C PRO A 170 -4.51 5.40 -15.25
N ARG A 171 -4.47 4.82 -14.04
CA ARG A 171 -3.22 4.55 -13.35
C ARG A 171 -2.45 3.41 -13.98
N VAL A 172 -3.15 2.34 -14.34
CA VAL A 172 -2.55 1.23 -15.10
C VAL A 172 -1.98 1.75 -16.41
N ASP A 173 -2.75 2.54 -17.18
CA ASP A 173 -2.28 3.16 -18.43
C ASP A 173 -1.03 4.03 -18.21
N LYS A 174 -1.04 4.90 -17.19
CA LYS A 174 0.12 5.74 -16.84
C LYS A 174 1.34 4.87 -16.52
N ALA A 175 1.18 3.83 -15.71
CA ALA A 175 2.27 2.92 -15.36
C ALA A 175 2.82 2.20 -16.60
N VAL A 176 1.97 1.71 -17.50
CA VAL A 176 2.42 1.10 -18.77
C VAL A 176 3.20 2.10 -19.61
N ALA A 177 2.70 3.34 -19.76
CA ALA A 177 3.34 4.37 -20.56
C ALA A 177 4.73 4.74 -20.01
N GLU A 178 4.84 4.99 -18.70
CA GLU A 178 6.11 5.29 -18.04
C GLU A 178 7.12 4.14 -18.18
N LYS A 179 6.68 2.90 -17.96
CA LYS A 179 7.53 1.72 -18.09
C LYS A 179 7.90 1.41 -19.53
N THR A 180 7.04 1.75 -20.49
CA THR A 180 7.35 1.65 -21.93
C THR A 180 8.50 2.59 -22.33
N VAL A 181 8.56 3.78 -21.75
CA VAL A 181 9.70 4.69 -21.97
C VAL A 181 10.99 4.10 -21.39
N LEU A 182 10.93 3.58 -20.16
CA LEU A 182 12.08 2.99 -19.48
C LEU A 182 12.58 1.70 -20.14
N ALA A 183 11.69 0.93 -20.77
CA ALA A 183 12.04 -0.33 -21.44
C ALA A 183 13.12 -0.18 -22.53
N LYS A 184 13.28 1.04 -23.08
CA LYS A 184 14.35 1.36 -24.05
C LYS A 184 15.76 1.25 -23.46
N GLU A 185 15.89 1.34 -22.14
CA GLU A 185 17.16 1.23 -21.43
C GLU A 185 17.42 -0.18 -20.88
N TYR A 186 16.49 -1.11 -21.11
CA TYR A 186 16.58 -2.45 -20.53
C TYR A 186 17.57 -3.31 -21.31
N GLN A 187 18.11 -4.32 -20.62
CA GLN A 187 18.85 -5.37 -21.31
C GLN A 187 17.94 -6.00 -22.37
N ALA A 188 18.49 -6.19 -23.57
CA ALA A 188 17.77 -6.80 -24.69
C ALA A 188 17.22 -8.18 -24.32
N CYS A 189 15.92 -8.34 -24.56
CA CYS A 189 15.12 -9.56 -24.38
C CYS A 189 14.21 -9.75 -25.60
N ASP A 190 13.77 -10.98 -25.85
CA ASP A 190 12.87 -11.32 -26.96
C ASP A 190 11.43 -10.86 -26.71
N ALA A 191 11.09 -10.65 -25.44
CA ALA A 191 9.84 -10.04 -24.98
C ALA A 191 10.04 -9.41 -23.61
N TYR A 192 9.20 -8.42 -23.31
CA TYR A 192 9.08 -7.84 -21.98
C TYR A 192 7.70 -8.10 -21.41
N TRP A 193 7.62 -8.47 -20.14
CA TRP A 193 6.39 -8.52 -19.37
C TRP A 193 6.42 -7.45 -18.28
N LEU A 194 5.25 -6.97 -17.89
CA LEU A 194 5.09 -6.02 -16.80
C LEU A 194 4.29 -6.67 -15.67
N LEU A 195 4.89 -6.79 -14.49
CA LEU A 195 4.25 -7.27 -13.28
C LEU A 195 3.89 -6.09 -12.39
N MET A 196 2.61 -5.73 -12.37
CA MET A 196 2.04 -4.70 -11.51
C MET A 196 1.58 -5.32 -10.19
N VAL A 197 2.24 -4.94 -9.10
CA VAL A 197 2.05 -5.51 -7.77
C VAL A 197 1.09 -4.64 -6.97
N VAL A 198 0.03 -5.29 -6.50
CA VAL A 198 -0.97 -4.75 -5.58
C VAL A 198 -0.74 -5.42 -4.22
N ASN A 199 -0.01 -4.76 -3.33
CA ASN A 199 0.36 -5.37 -2.05
C ASN A 199 -0.80 -5.27 -1.06
N PHE A 200 -1.48 -6.41 -0.83
CA PHE A 200 -2.62 -6.51 0.08
C PHE A 200 -2.30 -6.05 1.51
N TRP A 201 -1.06 -6.26 1.97
CA TRP A 201 -0.62 -5.84 3.31
C TRP A 201 -0.20 -4.36 3.36
N ASN A 202 -0.16 -3.66 2.23
CA ASN A 202 0.18 -2.25 2.15
C ASN A 202 -1.08 -1.40 1.92
N PRO A 203 -1.56 -0.64 2.92
CA PRO A 203 -2.73 0.21 2.76
C PRO A 203 -2.55 1.32 1.70
N ALA A 204 -1.31 1.61 1.30
CA ALA A 204 -1.03 2.57 0.22
C ALA A 204 -1.14 1.97 -1.19
N SER A 205 -1.38 0.67 -1.33
CA SER A 205 -1.68 -0.01 -2.58
C SER A 205 -3.18 -0.14 -2.78
N ASP A 206 -3.62 -0.29 -4.04
CA ASP A 206 -4.95 -0.80 -4.34
C ASP A 206 -5.20 -2.08 -3.50
N GLN A 207 -6.46 -2.36 -3.17
CA GLN A 207 -6.83 -3.57 -2.40
C GLN A 207 -7.73 -4.50 -3.22
N ASP A 208 -8.07 -4.11 -4.45
CA ASP A 208 -8.82 -4.88 -5.42
C ASP A 208 -8.06 -4.93 -6.75
N ILE A 209 -8.14 -6.07 -7.43
CA ILE A 209 -7.59 -6.32 -8.77
C ILE A 209 -8.70 -6.69 -9.77
N SER A 210 -9.96 -6.54 -9.38
CA SER A 210 -11.11 -6.72 -10.27
C SER A 210 -10.95 -5.84 -11.50
N TRP A 211 -10.85 -6.48 -12.65
CA TRP A 211 -10.70 -5.79 -13.92
C TRP A 211 -12.09 -5.48 -14.50
N PRO A 212 -12.38 -4.23 -14.91
CA PRO A 212 -13.66 -3.89 -15.51
C PRO A 212 -13.94 -4.69 -16.78
N GLU A 213 -15.14 -5.23 -16.91
CA GLU A 213 -15.53 -6.03 -18.08
C GLU A 213 -15.39 -5.21 -19.37
N GLY A 214 -14.73 -5.78 -20.38
CA GLY A 214 -14.50 -5.14 -21.68
C GLY A 214 -13.42 -4.05 -21.69
N ALA A 215 -12.88 -3.64 -20.55
CA ALA A 215 -11.78 -2.67 -20.50
C ALA A 215 -10.49 -3.28 -21.06
N LYS A 216 -9.71 -2.45 -21.76
CA LYS A 216 -8.38 -2.79 -22.27
C LYS A 216 -7.44 -1.61 -22.12
N VAL A 217 -6.15 -1.90 -21.96
CA VAL A 217 -5.09 -0.88 -21.93
C VAL A 217 -4.11 -1.09 -23.07
N HIS A 218 -3.39 -0.03 -23.47
CA HIS A 218 -2.37 -0.14 -24.50
C HIS A 218 -1.20 -1.01 -23.98
N ALA A 219 -0.75 -2.01 -24.75
CA ALA A 219 0.30 -2.94 -24.29
C ALA A 219 1.68 -2.28 -24.11
N GLY A 220 1.95 -1.23 -24.88
CA GLY A 220 3.21 -0.49 -24.82
C GLY A 220 4.37 -1.33 -25.35
N ALA A 221 5.48 -1.35 -24.61
CA ALA A 221 6.62 -2.22 -24.91
C ALA A 221 6.40 -3.69 -24.47
N PHE A 222 5.30 -3.99 -23.79
CA PHE A 222 5.12 -5.27 -23.09
C PHE A 222 4.26 -6.24 -23.91
N GLU A 223 4.71 -7.49 -23.99
CA GLU A 223 3.95 -8.59 -24.58
C GLU A 223 2.79 -9.01 -23.68
N ARG A 224 3.01 -8.99 -22.35
CA ARG A 224 2.04 -9.36 -21.33
C ARG A 224 2.12 -8.40 -20.15
N ILE A 225 0.96 -8.10 -19.57
CA ILE A 225 0.84 -7.25 -18.38
C ILE A 225 0.03 -8.03 -17.35
N PHE A 226 0.53 -8.13 -16.12
CA PHE A 226 -0.11 -8.84 -15.03
C PHE A 226 -0.39 -7.90 -13.87
N LEU A 227 -1.55 -8.08 -13.25
CA LEU A 227 -1.86 -7.55 -11.93
C LEU A 227 -1.73 -8.69 -10.93
N TYR A 228 -0.81 -8.53 -9.98
CA TYR A 228 -0.59 -9.50 -8.93
C TYR A 228 -0.92 -8.91 -7.57
N ARG A 229 -2.06 -9.31 -7.03
CA ARG A 229 -2.39 -9.11 -5.63
C ARG A 229 -1.68 -10.19 -4.82
N THR A 230 -0.76 -9.79 -3.95
CA THR A 230 0.05 -10.76 -3.18
C THR A 230 -0.83 -11.81 -2.47
N HIS A 231 -0.52 -13.10 -2.66
CA HIS A 231 -1.26 -14.27 -2.17
C HIS A 231 -2.57 -14.63 -2.91
N PHE A 232 -2.81 -14.05 -4.09
CA PHE A 232 -3.93 -14.40 -4.96
C PHE A 232 -3.42 -14.72 -6.36
N ALA A 233 -4.20 -15.48 -7.14
CA ALA A 233 -3.89 -15.73 -8.53
C ALA A 233 -3.74 -14.39 -9.31
N PRO A 234 -2.70 -14.25 -10.15
CA PRO A 234 -2.54 -13.06 -10.96
C PRO A 234 -3.63 -12.96 -12.03
N VAL A 235 -3.99 -11.73 -12.36
CA VAL A 235 -4.89 -11.43 -13.47
C VAL A 235 -4.04 -10.92 -14.64
N GLU A 236 -4.17 -11.55 -15.80
CA GLU A 236 -3.60 -11.02 -17.03
C GLU A 236 -4.49 -9.89 -17.55
N VAL A 237 -3.88 -8.73 -17.76
CA VAL A 237 -4.59 -7.52 -18.20
C VAL A 237 -4.88 -7.63 -19.70
N PRO A 238 -6.15 -7.50 -20.12
CA PRO A 238 -6.50 -7.42 -21.53
C PRO A 238 -5.85 -6.19 -22.18
N THR A 239 -5.12 -6.40 -23.28
CA THR A 239 -4.41 -5.32 -23.98
C THR A 239 -4.87 -5.13 -25.42
N TRP A 240 -4.57 -3.95 -25.96
CA TRP A 240 -4.60 -3.66 -27.40
C TRP A 240 -3.23 -3.14 -27.86
N ARG A 241 -3.00 -3.23 -29.17
CA ARG A 241 -1.78 -2.75 -29.85
C ARG A 241 -2.16 -1.73 -30.92
#